data_AF-A0AAV6XX96-F1
#
_entry.id   AF-A0AAV6XX96-F1
#
_cell.length_a   1.000
_cell.length_b   1.000
_cell.length_c   1.000
_cell.angle_alpha   90.00
_cell.angle_beta   90.00
_cell.angle_gamma   90.00
#
_symmetry.space_group_name_H-M   'P 1'
#
loop_
_entity.id
_entity.type
_entity.pdbx_description
1 polymer ?
#
loop_
_entity_poly.entity_id
_entity_poly.type
_entity_poly.pdbx_seq_one_letter_code
_entity_poly.pdbx_strand_id
1 'polypeptide(L)'
;MSTVEEVKFSLKVIIDKQKTKVLFAEVSSDFADVLLSFMTFPLGKIVRILEKHYGDEAVPALGSLNSLRKSLTKLNDVHFWTKQGKMMLLNPVNPFEAECHKLKLNIDHDALPTKYFTCEDWNCSWSRYKNLTTSYDIHICCCGKPLNREIGITQSNQRADCQVFTRNTTSFLISDDLKMMPNVTGSIMHSLSILGITDVDGAELRTVTVGFNEIMNLLKGSLFSRTPLTNLILSERPQQIDSYAAKSEPGSLLHRMVKEVINSNSKKMIMKVMIQKSTNKLLFAQSEDDFIDFIFSFLTIPLGAVVHLLDGNTCLKNIDNLYRSIVNINGDKYLKSEDTKNRLLKPELPPKFLSKNQIFSLTETKLYYYKYNYQGMEYISLDATRRYDLVQFQHPNEMELEIGLEEGLSILRASLTSTSALTNGLKNNPILMKQPKEEH
;
A
#
# COMPACT_ATOMS: atom_id res chain seq x y z
N MET A 1 30.73 -24.09 4.76
CA MET A 1 29.66 -23.16 4.36
C MET A 1 28.45 -24.01 4.00
N SER A 2 27.43 -24.06 4.84
CA SER A 2 26.15 -24.66 4.46
C SER A 2 25.51 -23.78 3.40
N THR A 3 25.23 -24.35 2.23
CA THR A 3 24.38 -23.69 1.24
C THR A 3 23.01 -23.47 1.88
N VAL A 4 22.63 -22.22 2.11
CA VAL A 4 21.26 -21.89 2.52
C VAL A 4 20.36 -22.36 1.39
N GLU A 5 19.45 -23.30 1.67
CA GLU A 5 18.51 -23.78 0.66
C GLU A 5 17.64 -22.61 0.20
N GLU A 6 17.76 -22.27 -1.08
CA GLU A 6 17.01 -21.19 -1.69
C GLU A 6 15.52 -21.57 -1.75
N VAL A 7 14.70 -20.84 -0.99
CA VAL A 7 13.26 -21.12 -0.88
C VAL A 7 12.59 -21.08 -2.25
N LYS A 8 11.96 -22.19 -2.61
CA LYS A 8 11.27 -22.39 -3.89
C LYS A 8 9.86 -22.92 -3.70
N PHE A 9 8.96 -22.45 -4.56
CA PHE A 9 7.59 -22.92 -4.70
C PHE A 9 7.46 -23.76 -5.97
N SER A 10 6.60 -24.77 -5.95
CA SER A 10 6.24 -25.56 -7.13
C SER A 10 4.78 -25.28 -7.48
N LEU A 11 4.53 -24.80 -8.69
CA LEU A 11 3.21 -24.41 -9.19
C LEU A 11 2.83 -25.32 -10.37
N LYS A 12 1.58 -25.76 -10.44
CA LYS A 12 1.06 -26.44 -11.63
C LYS A 12 0.31 -25.42 -12.48
N VAL A 13 0.80 -25.16 -13.68
CA VAL A 13 0.33 -24.08 -14.54
C VAL A 13 -0.32 -24.68 -15.78
N ILE A 14 -1.50 -24.19 -16.14
CA ILE A 14 -2.16 -24.50 -17.40
C ILE A 14 -1.86 -23.38 -18.38
N ILE A 15 -1.27 -23.73 -19.52
CA ILE A 15 -0.84 -22.80 -20.57
C ILE A 15 -1.62 -23.11 -21.85
N ASP A 16 -2.31 -22.11 -22.40
CA ASP A 16 -2.80 -22.14 -23.77
C ASP A 16 -1.61 -22.00 -24.72
N LYS A 17 -1.24 -23.09 -25.41
CA LYS A 17 -0.09 -23.09 -26.34
C LYS A 17 -0.31 -22.22 -27.58
N GLN A 18 -1.56 -22.09 -28.03
CA GLN A 18 -1.88 -21.32 -29.24
C GLN A 18 -1.76 -19.82 -28.98
N LYS A 19 -2.16 -19.37 -27.78
CA LYS A 19 -2.11 -17.96 -27.35
C LYS A 19 -0.87 -17.62 -26.53
N THR A 20 0.03 -18.58 -26.31
CA THR A 20 1.21 -18.48 -25.43
C THR A 20 0.89 -17.79 -24.10
N LYS A 21 -0.19 -18.23 -23.44
CA LYS A 21 -0.76 -17.53 -22.28
C LYS A 21 -1.07 -18.51 -21.15
N VAL A 22 -0.75 -18.12 -19.91
CA VAL A 22 -1.23 -18.80 -18.72
C VAL A 22 -2.74 -18.61 -18.59
N LEU A 23 -3.46 -19.70 -18.34
CA LEU A 23 -4.87 -19.66 -17.98
C LEU A 23 -4.99 -19.58 -16.46
N PHE A 24 -4.43 -20.57 -15.76
CA PHE A 24 -4.42 -20.67 -14.30
C PHE A 24 -3.13 -21.30 -13.79
N ALA A 25 -2.73 -20.93 -12.58
CA ALA A 25 -1.78 -21.67 -11.75
C ALA A 25 -2.51 -22.24 -10.52
N GLU A 26 -2.40 -23.54 -10.28
CA GLU A 26 -2.64 -24.15 -8.97
C GLU A 26 -1.42 -23.91 -8.09
N VAL A 27 -1.65 -23.33 -6.92
CA VAL A 27 -0.63 -22.93 -5.95
C VAL A 27 -0.96 -23.43 -4.54
N SER A 28 0.06 -23.61 -3.70
CA SER A 28 -0.13 -23.91 -2.27
C SER A 28 -0.55 -22.68 -1.46
N SER A 29 -1.13 -22.91 -0.28
CA SER A 29 -1.33 -21.88 0.75
C SER A 29 -0.07 -21.02 1.00
N ASP A 30 1.12 -21.62 1.12
CA ASP A 30 2.37 -20.86 1.33
C ASP A 30 2.63 -19.80 0.23
N PHE A 31 2.32 -20.12 -1.04
CA PHE A 31 2.47 -19.18 -2.15
C PHE A 31 1.34 -18.15 -2.16
N ALA A 32 0.11 -18.58 -1.89
CA ALA A 32 -1.03 -17.67 -1.76
C ALA A 32 -0.80 -16.65 -0.64
N ASP A 33 -0.20 -17.05 0.49
CA ASP A 33 0.20 -16.13 1.56
C ASP A 33 1.20 -15.07 1.10
N VAL A 34 2.19 -15.44 0.28
CA VAL A 34 3.15 -14.49 -0.30
C VAL A 34 2.43 -13.50 -1.22
N LEU A 35 1.51 -13.97 -2.07
CA LEU A 35 0.73 -13.07 -2.94
C LEU A 35 -0.20 -12.14 -2.13
N LEU A 36 -0.90 -12.67 -1.12
CA LEU A 36 -1.74 -11.88 -0.22
C LEU A 36 -0.92 -10.85 0.55
N SER A 37 0.34 -11.16 0.89
CA SER A 37 1.23 -10.22 1.58
C SER A 37 1.44 -8.91 0.80
N PHE A 38 1.34 -8.90 -0.53
CA PHE A 38 1.47 -7.68 -1.34
C PHE A 38 0.47 -6.60 -0.93
N MET A 39 -0.72 -6.98 -0.47
CA MET A 39 -1.76 -6.07 0.03
C MET A 39 -1.38 -5.38 1.34
N THR A 40 -0.45 -5.96 2.11
CA THR A 40 -0.02 -5.46 3.43
C THR A 40 1.07 -4.39 3.35
N PHE A 41 1.84 -4.34 2.26
CA PHE A 41 2.98 -3.44 2.15
C PHE A 41 2.55 -2.00 1.89
N PRO A 42 3.08 -1.01 2.65
CA PRO A 42 2.93 0.41 2.33
C PRO A 42 3.50 0.76 0.96
N LEU A 43 2.85 1.67 0.22
CA LEU A 43 3.28 2.09 -1.13
C LEU A 43 4.77 2.50 -1.16
N GLY A 44 5.23 3.27 -0.18
CA GLY A 44 6.63 3.73 -0.09
C GLY A 44 7.63 2.60 0.18
N LYS A 45 7.18 1.49 0.81
CA LYS A 45 7.99 0.28 1.01
C LYS A 45 7.99 -0.61 -0.24
N ILE A 46 6.87 -0.72 -0.97
CA ILE A 46 6.84 -1.40 -2.29
C ILE A 46 7.83 -0.73 -3.25
N VAL A 47 7.78 0.60 -3.36
CA VAL A 47 8.73 1.38 -4.17
C VAL A 47 10.17 1.10 -3.74
N ARG A 48 10.48 1.12 -2.44
CA ARG A 48 11.82 0.79 -1.90
C ARG A 48 12.30 -0.60 -2.30
N ILE A 49 11.44 -1.61 -2.16
CA ILE A 49 11.77 -3.02 -2.41
C ILE A 49 12.11 -3.22 -3.89
N LEU A 50 11.32 -2.61 -4.79
CA LEU A 50 11.57 -2.66 -6.24
C LEU A 50 12.84 -1.88 -6.63
N GLU A 51 13.02 -0.66 -6.13
CA GLU A 51 14.23 0.17 -6.35
C GLU A 51 15.50 -0.56 -5.88
N LYS A 52 15.46 -1.20 -4.71
CA LYS A 52 16.60 -1.96 -4.17
C LYS A 52 16.94 -3.21 -5.00
N HIS A 53 15.94 -3.92 -5.50
CA HIS A 53 16.16 -5.20 -6.19
C HIS A 53 16.61 -5.03 -7.66
N TYR A 54 16.06 -4.04 -8.37
CA TYR A 54 16.34 -3.83 -9.80
C TYR A 54 17.26 -2.63 -10.09
N GLY A 55 17.50 -1.75 -9.11
CA GLY A 55 18.20 -0.49 -9.32
C GLY A 55 17.31 0.64 -9.86
N ASP A 56 17.84 1.86 -9.86
CA ASP A 56 17.12 3.09 -10.16
C ASP A 56 16.61 3.22 -11.62
N GLU A 57 17.25 2.55 -12.57
CA GLU A 57 17.00 2.72 -14.02
C GLU A 57 16.13 1.62 -14.64
N ALA A 58 15.98 0.46 -13.99
CA ALA A 58 15.29 -0.72 -14.55
C ALA A 58 13.86 -0.94 -14.01
N VAL A 59 13.35 -0.02 -13.19
CA VAL A 59 12.00 -0.08 -12.60
C VAL A 59 11.07 0.91 -13.31
N PRO A 60 9.96 0.46 -13.92
CA PRO A 60 8.89 1.37 -14.30
C PRO A 60 8.40 2.10 -13.04
N ALA A 61 8.36 3.43 -13.08
CA ALA A 61 7.90 4.19 -11.93
C ALA A 61 6.46 3.81 -11.57
N LEU A 62 6.19 3.58 -10.28
CA LEU A 62 4.84 3.48 -9.72
C LEU A 62 4.23 4.89 -9.69
N GLY A 63 3.92 5.38 -10.89
CA GLY A 63 3.52 6.76 -11.17
C GLY A 63 4.47 7.79 -10.57
N SER A 64 3.93 8.67 -9.73
CA SER A 64 4.68 9.73 -9.05
C SER A 64 5.12 9.36 -7.64
N LEU A 65 4.86 8.14 -7.16
CA LEU A 65 5.31 7.71 -5.83
C LEU A 65 6.84 7.56 -5.77
N ASN A 66 7.47 7.13 -6.87
CA ASN A 66 8.94 7.18 -7.01
C ASN A 66 9.49 8.61 -6.93
N SER A 67 8.89 9.58 -7.66
CA SER A 67 9.37 10.97 -7.58
C SER A 67 9.13 11.59 -6.20
N LEU A 68 8.00 11.30 -5.56
CA LEU A 68 7.71 11.72 -4.19
C LEU A 68 8.73 11.17 -3.18
N ARG A 69 9.03 9.87 -3.25
CA ARG A 69 10.06 9.21 -2.43
C ARG A 69 11.45 9.79 -2.69
N LYS A 70 11.82 10.05 -3.95
CA LYS A 70 13.11 10.66 -4.30
C LYS A 70 13.22 12.11 -3.81
N SER A 71 12.12 12.87 -3.80
CA SER A 71 12.07 14.20 -3.16
C SER A 71 12.23 14.09 -1.64
N LEU A 72 11.53 13.16 -0.98
CA LEU A 72 11.64 12.90 0.47
C LEU A 72 13.08 12.57 0.89
N THR A 73 13.81 11.78 0.11
CA THR A 73 15.24 11.49 0.37
C THR A 73 16.11 12.75 0.32
N LYS A 74 15.83 13.66 -0.63
CA LYS A 74 16.61 14.89 -0.88
C LYS A 74 16.33 16.03 0.08
N LEU A 75 15.12 16.12 0.65
CA LEU A 75 14.76 17.16 1.61
C LEU A 75 15.66 17.10 2.86
N ASN A 76 16.08 18.26 3.36
CA ASN A 76 16.90 18.32 4.57
C ASN A 76 16.08 17.92 5.82
N ASP A 77 16.71 17.26 6.79
CA ASP A 77 16.10 16.81 8.05
C ASP A 77 15.46 17.97 8.85
N VAL A 78 15.88 19.22 8.63
CA VAL A 78 15.27 20.43 9.26
C VAL A 78 13.80 20.67 8.89
N HIS A 79 13.30 20.07 7.79
CA HIS A 79 11.90 20.17 7.39
C HIS A 79 10.99 19.13 8.08
N PHE A 80 11.52 18.36 9.02
CA PHE A 80 10.78 17.30 9.70
C PHE A 80 10.83 17.49 11.21
N TRP A 81 9.70 17.20 11.89
CA TRP A 81 9.60 17.28 13.34
C TRP A 81 10.69 16.49 14.09
N THR A 82 11.11 15.35 13.51
CA THR A 82 12.33 14.62 13.89
C THR A 82 12.95 13.98 12.66
N LYS A 83 14.26 13.73 12.72
CA LYS A 83 14.99 12.90 11.73
C LYS A 83 14.34 11.53 11.54
N GLN A 84 13.78 10.97 12.61
CA GLN A 84 13.14 9.66 12.60
C GLN A 84 11.75 9.69 11.96
N GLY A 85 11.02 10.80 12.05
CA GLY A 85 9.79 11.02 11.26
C GLY A 85 10.07 10.91 9.75
N LYS A 86 11.15 11.54 9.27
CA LYS A 86 11.63 11.34 7.89
C LYS A 86 11.99 9.88 7.60
N MET A 87 12.70 9.20 8.51
CA MET A 87 13.02 7.77 8.35
C MET A 87 11.77 6.87 8.30
N MET A 88 10.71 7.19 9.07
CA MET A 88 9.44 6.47 9.05
C MET A 88 8.71 6.64 7.69
N LEU A 89 8.82 7.80 7.04
CA LEU A 89 8.30 8.00 5.68
C LEU A 89 9.16 7.30 4.61
N LEU A 90 10.48 7.23 4.81
CA LEU A 90 11.43 6.55 3.90
C LEU A 90 11.42 5.02 4.03
N ASN A 91 11.05 4.50 5.21
CA ASN A 91 10.88 3.08 5.50
C ASN A 91 9.62 2.86 6.36
N PRO A 92 8.42 2.95 5.76
CA PRO A 92 7.16 2.76 6.47
C PRO A 92 7.01 1.32 6.96
N VAL A 93 6.60 1.16 8.22
CA VAL A 93 6.43 -0.14 8.86
C VAL A 93 5.25 -0.88 8.22
N ASN A 94 5.41 -2.18 7.97
CA ASN A 94 4.28 -3.01 7.51
C ASN A 94 3.41 -3.34 8.74
N PRO A 95 2.10 -3.01 8.75
CA PRO A 95 1.22 -3.34 9.88
C PRO A 95 1.06 -4.86 10.12
N PHE A 96 1.49 -5.69 9.18
CA PHE A 96 1.59 -7.15 9.26
C PHE A 96 3.04 -7.64 9.36
N GLU A 97 4.01 -6.81 9.75
CA GLU A 97 5.43 -7.21 9.85
C GLU A 97 5.61 -8.51 10.67
N ALA A 98 4.87 -8.65 11.77
CA ALA A 98 4.88 -9.82 12.65
C ALA A 98 4.39 -11.12 11.96
N GLU A 99 3.39 -11.01 11.09
CA GLU A 99 2.85 -12.08 10.26
C GLU A 99 3.73 -12.37 9.04
N CYS A 100 4.19 -11.32 8.34
CA CYS A 100 5.04 -11.43 7.15
C CYS A 100 6.41 -12.07 7.43
N HIS A 101 6.96 -11.94 8.65
CA HIS A 101 8.15 -12.69 9.07
C HIS A 101 7.95 -14.21 9.12
N LYS A 102 6.71 -14.70 9.14
CA LYS A 102 6.37 -16.14 9.08
C LYS A 102 6.12 -16.64 7.65
N LEU A 103 6.16 -15.76 6.65
CA LEU A 103 6.05 -16.17 5.25
C LEU A 103 7.21 -17.08 4.91
N LYS A 104 6.92 -18.16 4.18
CA LYS A 104 7.92 -19.05 3.61
C LYS A 104 8.97 -18.27 2.79
N LEU A 105 8.54 -17.22 2.09
CA LEU A 105 9.41 -16.26 1.41
C LEU A 105 8.91 -14.83 1.68
N ASN A 106 9.73 -14.01 2.35
CA ASN A 106 9.44 -12.59 2.59
C ASN A 106 10.21 -11.72 1.59
N ILE A 107 9.50 -10.86 0.85
CA ILE A 107 10.11 -9.91 -0.10
C ILE A 107 10.94 -8.80 0.58
N ASP A 108 10.71 -8.53 1.86
CA ASP A 108 11.42 -7.54 2.68
C ASP A 108 12.35 -8.24 3.71
N HIS A 109 12.95 -9.38 3.34
CA HIS A 109 13.77 -10.24 4.23
C HIS A 109 14.96 -9.54 4.90
N ASP A 110 15.50 -8.48 4.28
CA ASP A 110 16.59 -7.67 4.84
C ASP A 110 16.12 -6.59 5.83
N ALA A 111 14.81 -6.46 6.08
CA ALA A 111 14.30 -5.50 7.05
C ALA A 111 14.59 -5.97 8.48
N LEU A 112 15.31 -5.15 9.24
CA LEU A 112 15.41 -5.33 10.68
C LEU A 112 14.01 -5.16 11.32
N PRO A 113 13.61 -6.03 12.26
CA PRO A 113 12.35 -5.91 12.98
C PRO A 113 12.17 -4.52 13.61
N THR A 114 10.95 -3.99 13.56
CA THR A 114 10.64 -2.68 14.12
C THR A 114 10.77 -2.73 15.64
N LYS A 115 11.80 -2.03 16.16
CA LYS A 115 12.00 -1.87 17.60
C LYS A 115 11.01 -0.84 18.16
N TYR A 116 10.44 -1.16 19.32
CA TYR A 116 9.59 -0.25 20.08
C TYR A 116 10.26 0.04 21.41
N PHE A 117 10.27 1.30 21.81
CA PHE A 117 10.84 1.79 23.05
C PHE A 117 9.77 2.46 23.92
N THR A 118 9.97 2.40 25.22
CA THR A 118 9.18 3.12 26.22
C THR A 118 10.10 3.75 27.27
N CYS A 119 9.51 4.38 28.27
CA CYS A 119 10.23 5.04 29.35
C CYS A 119 11.21 4.08 30.02
N GLU A 120 12.44 4.55 30.24
CA GLU A 120 13.50 3.83 30.97
C GLU A 120 13.04 3.38 32.36
N ASP A 121 12.17 4.17 33.01
CA ASP A 121 11.72 3.94 34.36
C ASP A 121 10.59 2.88 34.41
N TRP A 122 10.91 1.76 35.02
CA TRP A 122 9.99 0.64 35.26
C TRP A 122 8.78 1.04 36.12
N ASN A 123 8.98 1.97 37.06
CA ASN A 123 7.96 2.48 37.97
C ASN A 123 7.15 3.63 37.37
N CYS A 124 7.45 4.08 36.14
CA CYS A 124 6.71 5.13 35.46
C CYS A 124 5.21 4.79 35.36
N SER A 125 4.38 5.56 36.05
CA SER A 125 2.91 5.48 35.97
C SER A 125 2.37 5.99 34.62
N TRP A 126 3.14 6.86 33.95
CA TRP A 126 2.86 7.40 32.62
C TRP A 126 3.16 6.42 31.47
N SER A 127 3.51 5.16 31.75
CA SER A 127 3.72 4.12 30.72
C SER A 127 2.43 3.67 30.01
N ARG A 128 1.28 4.31 30.31
CA ARG A 128 -0.02 4.07 29.65
C ARG A 128 -0.02 4.58 28.20
N TYR A 129 0.39 3.71 27.27
CA TYR A 129 0.12 3.75 25.80
C TYR A 129 0.67 4.94 24.98
N LYS A 130 0.57 6.17 25.48
CA LYS A 130 0.96 7.42 24.79
C LYS A 130 2.50 7.56 24.61
N ASN A 131 3.25 6.83 25.45
CA ASN A 131 4.71 6.87 25.57
C ASN A 131 5.39 5.60 25.00
N LEU A 132 4.89 5.13 23.86
CA LEU A 132 5.53 4.15 22.97
C LEU A 132 6.15 4.89 21.77
N THR A 133 7.35 4.50 21.34
CA THR A 133 8.03 5.13 20.19
C THR A 133 8.84 4.10 19.42
N THR A 134 8.91 4.22 18.10
CA THR A 134 9.87 3.48 17.25
C THR A 134 11.24 4.17 17.19
N SER A 135 11.34 5.38 17.75
CA SER A 135 12.51 6.24 17.75
C SER A 135 13.19 6.24 19.13
N TYR A 136 14.43 5.75 19.18
CA TYR A 136 15.26 5.65 20.39
C TYR A 136 15.68 7.04 20.91
N ASP A 137 15.44 7.32 22.19
CA ASP A 137 16.07 8.42 22.96
C ASP A 137 15.76 9.88 22.52
N ILE A 138 14.82 10.07 21.58
CA ILE A 138 14.39 11.41 21.08
C ILE A 138 13.16 11.94 21.82
N HIS A 139 12.33 11.04 22.35
CA HIS A 139 11.11 11.40 23.04
C HIS A 139 11.31 11.30 24.54
N ILE A 140 10.91 12.34 25.25
CA ILE A 140 10.89 12.39 26.71
C ILE A 140 9.50 11.95 27.19
N CYS A 141 9.47 11.01 28.12
CA CYS A 141 8.25 10.57 28.80
C CYS A 141 7.68 11.71 29.66
N CYS A 142 6.38 11.68 29.96
CA CYS A 142 5.74 12.65 30.86
C CYS A 142 6.35 12.71 32.29
N CYS A 143 7.19 11.75 32.69
CA CYS A 143 7.98 11.80 33.93
C CYS A 143 9.36 12.49 33.79
N GLY A 144 9.67 13.11 32.65
CA GLY A 144 10.94 13.80 32.39
C GLY A 144 12.10 12.91 31.92
N LYS A 145 11.90 11.58 31.85
CA LYS A 145 12.92 10.59 31.47
C LYS A 145 12.78 10.11 30.01
N PRO A 146 13.85 9.77 29.29
CA PRO A 146 13.79 9.35 27.89
C PRO A 146 13.01 8.05 27.63
N LEU A 147 12.54 7.89 26.39
CA LEU A 147 11.96 6.66 25.86
C LEU A 147 13.04 5.83 25.13
N ASN A 148 13.87 5.12 25.88
CA ASN A 148 15.00 4.33 25.36
C ASN A 148 14.95 2.83 25.72
N ARG A 149 14.01 2.38 26.58
CA ARG A 149 13.89 0.97 26.97
C ARG A 149 13.12 0.18 25.94
N GLU A 150 13.81 -0.77 25.29
CA GLU A 150 13.23 -1.65 24.27
C GLU A 150 12.15 -2.59 24.85
N ILE A 151 11.06 -2.76 24.10
CA ILE A 151 9.97 -3.69 24.39
C ILE A 151 10.00 -4.81 23.35
N GLY A 152 10.13 -6.05 23.82
CA GLY A 152 9.88 -7.23 23.01
C GLY A 152 8.38 -7.41 22.74
N ILE A 153 7.99 -7.51 21.47
CA ILE A 153 6.62 -7.84 21.08
C ILE A 153 6.40 -9.33 21.31
N THR A 154 5.72 -9.69 22.39
CA THR A 154 5.26 -11.06 22.62
C THR A 154 3.98 -11.30 21.83
N GLN A 155 4.07 -12.14 20.80
CA GLN A 155 2.89 -12.66 20.13
C GLN A 155 2.24 -13.72 21.04
N SER A 156 0.91 -13.70 21.17
CA SER A 156 0.18 -14.79 21.83
C SER A 156 0.54 -16.13 21.19
N ASN A 157 0.82 -17.16 21.99
CA ASN A 157 1.18 -18.52 21.53
C ASN A 157 0.06 -19.16 20.68
N GLN A 158 0.00 -18.78 19.40
CA GLN A 158 -0.69 -19.55 18.38
C GLN A 158 0.23 -20.71 17.98
N ARG A 159 -0.37 -21.89 17.83
CA ARG A 159 0.34 -23.16 17.57
C ARG A 159 1.19 -23.06 16.30
N ALA A 160 2.15 -23.97 16.17
CA ALA A 160 3.04 -24.11 15.02
C ALA A 160 2.29 -24.58 13.75
N ASP A 161 1.40 -23.73 13.25
CA ASP A 161 0.69 -23.88 11.99
C ASP A 161 1.37 -22.96 10.98
N CYS A 162 1.97 -23.54 9.94
CA CYS A 162 3.08 -22.94 9.18
C CYS A 162 2.72 -21.80 8.21
N GLN A 163 1.50 -21.27 8.30
CA GLN A 163 0.94 -20.31 7.35
C GLN A 163 0.54 -19.00 8.01
N VAL A 164 0.31 -17.99 7.19
CA VAL A 164 0.24 -16.58 7.57
C VAL A 164 -1.18 -16.05 7.48
N PHE A 165 -1.85 -16.22 6.34
CA PHE A 165 -3.22 -15.74 6.09
C PHE A 165 -4.21 -16.85 5.75
N THR A 166 -3.75 -17.88 5.05
CA THR A 166 -4.51 -19.05 4.56
C THR A 166 -4.52 -20.23 5.57
N ARG A 167 -5.21 -21.33 5.24
CA ARG A 167 -5.30 -22.56 6.07
C ARG A 167 -4.49 -23.71 5.49
N ASN A 168 -3.94 -24.55 6.37
CA ASN A 168 -2.87 -25.52 6.05
C ASN A 168 -3.22 -26.57 4.97
N THR A 169 -4.49 -26.79 4.70
CA THR A 169 -4.98 -27.82 3.77
C THR A 169 -5.54 -27.27 2.45
N THR A 170 -5.34 -25.98 2.13
CA THR A 170 -5.91 -25.35 0.93
C THR A 170 -4.91 -25.21 -0.21
N SER A 171 -5.33 -25.52 -1.44
CA SER A 171 -4.70 -24.99 -2.66
C SER A 171 -5.62 -23.98 -3.32
N PHE A 172 -5.05 -23.08 -4.12
CA PHE A 172 -5.77 -22.00 -4.78
C PHE A 172 -5.49 -22.06 -6.28
N LEU A 173 -6.49 -21.70 -7.09
CA LEU A 173 -6.32 -21.39 -8.49
C LEU A 173 -6.17 -19.88 -8.63
N ILE A 174 -5.14 -19.45 -9.35
CA ILE A 174 -4.85 -18.05 -9.62
C ILE A 174 -4.83 -17.87 -11.13
N SER A 175 -5.71 -17.02 -11.66
CA SER A 175 -5.69 -16.65 -13.08
C SER A 175 -4.51 -15.72 -13.40
N ASP A 176 -4.19 -15.58 -14.68
CA ASP A 176 -3.12 -14.69 -15.14
C ASP A 176 -3.27 -13.23 -14.66
N ASP A 177 -4.49 -12.72 -14.56
CA ASP A 177 -4.83 -11.39 -14.01
C ASP A 177 -5.00 -11.38 -12.47
N LEU A 178 -4.39 -12.35 -11.77
CA LEU A 178 -4.32 -12.53 -10.31
C LEU A 178 -5.67 -12.65 -9.58
N LYS A 179 -6.72 -13.09 -10.28
CA LYS A 179 -7.96 -13.49 -9.61
C LYS A 179 -7.74 -14.83 -8.93
N MET A 180 -7.83 -14.84 -7.61
CA MET A 180 -7.63 -16.01 -6.77
C MET A 180 -8.98 -16.66 -6.43
N MET A 181 -9.03 -17.99 -6.43
CA MET A 181 -10.17 -18.75 -5.94
C MET A 181 -9.69 -20.03 -5.24
N PRO A 182 -10.42 -20.54 -4.24
CA PRO A 182 -10.09 -21.83 -3.67
C PRO A 182 -10.17 -22.94 -4.72
N ASN A 183 -9.18 -23.83 -4.74
CA ASN A 183 -9.31 -25.05 -5.54
C ASN A 183 -10.32 -26.00 -4.85
N VAL A 184 -11.21 -26.59 -5.63
CA VAL A 184 -12.20 -27.55 -5.13
C VAL A 184 -11.57 -28.96 -5.21
N THR A 185 -11.86 -29.83 -4.25
CA THR A 185 -11.26 -31.16 -4.18
C THR A 185 -11.58 -31.99 -5.43
N GLY A 186 -10.57 -32.23 -6.26
CA GLY A 186 -10.68 -32.89 -7.56
C GLY A 186 -9.42 -32.72 -8.40
N SER A 187 -9.47 -33.11 -9.68
CA SER A 187 -8.42 -32.75 -10.65
C SER A 187 -8.52 -31.26 -11.02
N ILE A 188 -7.40 -30.62 -11.37
CA ILE A 188 -7.40 -29.24 -11.88
C ILE A 188 -8.35 -29.08 -13.09
N MET A 189 -8.48 -30.11 -13.92
CA MET A 189 -9.41 -30.14 -15.06
C MET A 189 -10.89 -30.17 -14.64
N HIS A 190 -11.21 -30.76 -13.48
CA HIS A 190 -12.55 -30.73 -12.91
C HIS A 190 -12.89 -29.34 -12.34
N SER A 191 -11.90 -28.64 -11.78
CA SER A 191 -12.08 -27.24 -11.38
C SER A 191 -12.23 -26.32 -12.60
N LEU A 192 -11.53 -26.56 -13.72
CA LEU A 192 -11.73 -25.84 -14.97
C LEU A 192 -13.13 -26.04 -15.57
N SER A 193 -13.65 -27.27 -15.58
CA SER A 193 -14.98 -27.54 -16.14
C SER A 193 -16.09 -26.88 -15.31
N ILE A 194 -15.95 -26.82 -13.98
CA ILE A 194 -16.83 -26.02 -13.09
C ILE A 194 -16.79 -24.53 -13.45
N LEU A 195 -15.63 -24.01 -13.90
CA LEU A 195 -15.46 -22.62 -14.34
C LEU A 195 -15.97 -22.37 -15.77
N GLY A 196 -16.61 -23.36 -16.41
CA GLY A 196 -17.12 -23.25 -17.78
C GLY A 196 -16.05 -23.34 -18.87
N ILE A 197 -14.84 -23.76 -18.52
CA ILE A 197 -13.73 -23.93 -19.46
C ILE A 197 -13.79 -25.36 -19.98
N THR A 198 -14.58 -25.55 -21.03
CA THR A 198 -14.81 -26.85 -21.68
C THR A 198 -13.87 -27.11 -22.85
N ASP A 199 -13.30 -26.05 -23.43
CA ASP A 199 -12.31 -26.13 -24.51
C ASP A 199 -10.89 -25.96 -23.94
N VAL A 200 -10.21 -27.10 -23.79
CA VAL A 200 -8.81 -27.21 -23.36
C VAL A 200 -7.95 -27.87 -24.46
N ASP A 201 -8.44 -27.94 -25.69
CA ASP A 201 -7.70 -28.53 -26.80
C ASP A 201 -6.50 -27.64 -27.19
N GLY A 202 -5.30 -28.10 -26.83
CA GLY A 202 -4.05 -27.33 -26.93
C GLY A 202 -3.61 -26.65 -25.62
N ALA A 203 -4.31 -26.89 -24.50
CA ALA A 203 -3.82 -26.51 -23.17
C ALA A 203 -2.79 -27.52 -22.65
N GLU A 204 -1.66 -27.04 -22.13
CA GLU A 204 -0.61 -27.85 -21.51
C GLU A 204 -0.57 -27.63 -20.00
N LEU A 205 -0.52 -28.72 -19.23
CA LEU A 205 -0.20 -28.67 -17.81
C LEU A 205 1.31 -28.78 -17.61
N ARG A 206 1.93 -27.74 -17.07
CA ARG A 206 3.36 -27.65 -16.79
C ARG A 206 3.62 -27.40 -15.31
N THR A 207 4.57 -28.11 -14.72
CA THR A 207 5.06 -27.78 -13.37
C THR A 207 6.21 -26.78 -13.50
N VAL A 208 6.16 -25.68 -12.74
CA VAL A 208 7.19 -24.63 -12.74
C VAL A 208 7.66 -24.33 -11.32
N THR A 209 8.93 -23.96 -11.21
CA THR A 209 9.57 -23.61 -9.93
C THR A 209 9.74 -22.10 -9.84
N VAL A 210 9.32 -21.50 -8.72
CA VAL A 210 9.34 -20.05 -8.47
C VAL A 210 10.16 -19.77 -7.20
N GLY A 211 11.24 -19.00 -7.34
CA GLY A 211 12.09 -18.55 -6.22
C GLY A 211 11.92 -17.05 -5.93
N PHE A 212 12.91 -16.45 -5.27
CA PHE A 212 12.84 -15.04 -4.85
C PHE A 212 12.72 -14.06 -6.02
N ASN A 213 13.56 -14.23 -7.05
CA ASN A 213 13.57 -13.33 -8.21
C ASN A 213 12.26 -13.42 -9.00
N GLU A 214 11.67 -14.61 -9.08
CA GLU A 214 10.36 -14.83 -9.68
C GLU A 214 9.25 -14.16 -8.86
N ILE A 215 9.27 -14.22 -7.52
CA ILE A 215 8.32 -13.46 -6.68
C ILE A 215 8.49 -11.94 -6.85
N MET A 216 9.72 -11.44 -6.99
CA MET A 216 9.97 -10.02 -7.29
C MET A 216 9.44 -9.62 -8.67
N ASN A 217 9.63 -10.46 -9.68
CA ASN A 217 9.06 -10.28 -11.01
C ASN A 217 7.52 -10.34 -10.98
N LEU A 218 6.92 -11.17 -10.12
CA LEU A 218 5.48 -11.24 -9.91
C LEU A 218 4.94 -9.98 -9.22
N LEU A 219 5.64 -9.44 -8.21
CA LEU A 219 5.29 -8.15 -7.60
C LEU A 219 5.32 -7.03 -8.64
N LYS A 220 6.42 -6.90 -9.40
CA LYS A 220 6.55 -5.93 -10.50
C LYS A 220 5.44 -6.12 -11.54
N GLY A 221 5.21 -7.36 -11.98
CA GLY A 221 4.18 -7.71 -12.93
C GLY A 221 2.76 -7.37 -12.43
N SER A 222 2.46 -7.60 -11.16
CA SER A 222 1.15 -7.32 -10.57
C SER A 222 0.74 -5.85 -10.64
N LEU A 223 1.73 -4.95 -10.61
CA LEU A 223 1.56 -3.49 -10.67
C LEU A 223 1.55 -2.95 -12.11
N PHE A 224 2.30 -3.56 -13.03
CA PHE A 224 2.58 -2.97 -14.35
C PHE A 224 2.15 -3.80 -15.57
N SER A 225 1.91 -5.11 -15.43
CA SER A 225 1.45 -5.98 -16.53
C SER A 225 -0.06 -6.19 -16.50
N ARG A 226 -0.64 -6.68 -17.60
CA ARG A 226 -2.01 -7.24 -17.62
C ARG A 226 -2.03 -8.78 -17.50
N THR A 227 -0.85 -9.39 -17.59
CA THR A 227 -0.64 -10.84 -17.68
C THR A 227 0.57 -11.26 -16.84
N PRO A 228 0.61 -10.92 -15.53
CA PRO A 228 1.78 -11.16 -14.69
C PRO A 228 2.22 -12.63 -14.60
N LEU A 229 1.32 -13.61 -14.65
CA LEU A 229 1.75 -15.03 -14.62
C LEU A 229 2.32 -15.48 -15.97
N THR A 230 1.70 -15.08 -17.08
CA THR A 230 2.25 -15.31 -18.43
C THR A 230 3.65 -14.70 -18.54
N ASN A 231 3.81 -13.45 -18.08
CA ASN A 231 5.10 -12.77 -18.11
C ASN A 231 6.13 -13.48 -17.22
N LEU A 232 5.72 -13.96 -16.04
CA LEU A 232 6.57 -14.70 -15.11
C LEU A 232 7.05 -16.06 -15.66
N ILE A 233 6.19 -16.76 -16.39
CA ILE A 233 6.37 -18.19 -16.71
C ILE A 233 6.89 -18.42 -18.15
N LEU A 234 6.58 -17.51 -19.08
CA LEU A 234 6.85 -17.69 -20.52
C LEU A 234 7.83 -16.66 -21.12
N SER A 235 8.27 -15.64 -20.37
CA SER A 235 9.18 -14.63 -20.92
C SER A 235 10.65 -15.04 -20.78
N GLU A 236 11.31 -15.39 -21.89
CA GLU A 236 12.76 -15.60 -21.91
C GLU A 236 13.58 -14.29 -21.91
N ARG A 237 12.93 -13.14 -22.17
CA ARG A 237 13.51 -11.78 -22.06
C ARG A 237 12.45 -10.77 -21.64
N PRO A 238 12.84 -9.65 -20.98
CA PRO A 238 11.90 -8.57 -20.65
C PRO A 238 11.44 -7.87 -21.93
N GLN A 239 10.28 -8.28 -22.45
CA GLN A 239 9.55 -7.46 -23.41
C GLN A 239 9.19 -6.12 -22.75
N GLN A 240 9.17 -5.05 -23.54
CA GLN A 240 8.84 -3.72 -23.04
C GLN A 240 7.49 -3.79 -22.32
N ILE A 241 7.46 -3.29 -21.09
CA ILE A 241 6.22 -3.19 -20.33
C ILE A 241 5.38 -2.14 -21.05
N ASP A 242 4.34 -2.61 -21.75
CA ASP A 242 3.33 -1.76 -22.36
C ASP A 242 2.70 -0.87 -21.27
N SER A 243 3.23 0.34 -21.14
CA SER A 243 2.78 1.34 -20.19
C SER A 243 1.46 1.93 -20.67
N TYR A 244 0.40 1.12 -20.56
CA TYR A 244 -0.96 1.56 -20.81
C TYR A 244 -1.34 2.63 -19.80
N ALA A 245 -1.20 3.90 -20.22
CA ALA A 245 -2.07 4.95 -19.74
C ALA A 245 -3.52 4.49 -19.98
N ALA A 246 -4.15 3.99 -18.91
CA ALA A 246 -5.55 3.61 -18.97
C ALA A 246 -6.36 4.83 -19.41
N LYS A 247 -7.08 4.73 -20.53
CA LYS A 247 -8.11 5.71 -20.87
C LYS A 247 -9.11 5.67 -19.72
N SER A 248 -9.11 6.73 -18.90
CA SER A 248 -9.95 6.80 -17.71
C SER A 248 -11.40 6.99 -18.14
N GLU A 249 -12.22 5.95 -17.98
CA GLU A 249 -13.66 6.14 -17.96
C GLU A 249 -14.03 7.02 -16.75
N PRO A 250 -14.95 7.99 -16.90
CA PRO A 250 -15.40 8.82 -15.78
C PRO A 250 -15.97 7.95 -14.66
N GLY A 251 -15.43 8.09 -13.45
CA GLY A 251 -15.73 7.22 -12.32
C GLY A 251 -17.15 7.40 -11.79
N SER A 252 -18.11 6.65 -12.30
CA SER A 252 -19.48 6.59 -11.76
C SER A 252 -19.56 6.02 -10.33
N LEU A 253 -18.51 5.33 -9.86
CA LEU A 253 -18.47 4.64 -8.58
C LEU A 253 -17.78 5.43 -7.44
N LEU A 254 -16.89 6.39 -7.70
CA LEU A 254 -16.30 7.25 -6.64
C LEU A 254 -17.40 7.98 -5.86
N HIS A 255 -18.43 8.42 -6.59
CA HIS A 255 -19.63 9.06 -6.06
C HIS A 255 -20.36 8.23 -4.98
N ARG A 256 -20.19 6.90 -4.94
CA ARG A 256 -20.84 6.01 -3.97
C ARG A 256 -20.20 6.09 -2.59
N MET A 257 -18.88 5.87 -2.47
CA MET A 257 -18.17 6.00 -1.19
C MET A 257 -18.26 7.43 -0.65
N VAL A 258 -18.16 8.41 -1.52
CA VAL A 258 -18.22 9.82 -1.11
C VAL A 258 -19.61 10.21 -0.62
N LYS A 259 -20.69 9.60 -1.14
CA LYS A 259 -22.04 9.75 -0.55
C LYS A 259 -22.16 9.21 0.88
N GLU A 260 -21.45 8.14 1.23
CA GLU A 260 -21.46 7.60 2.60
C GLU A 260 -20.60 8.44 3.58
N VAL A 261 -19.58 9.15 3.09
CA VAL A 261 -18.63 9.92 3.92
C VAL A 261 -18.94 11.44 4.00
N ILE A 262 -19.68 12.01 3.02
CA ILE A 262 -20.05 13.45 2.96
C ILE A 262 -20.78 13.96 4.23
N ASN A 263 -21.40 13.07 5.02
CA ASN A 263 -22.04 13.44 6.30
C ASN A 263 -21.06 13.83 7.43
N SER A 264 -19.76 13.93 7.14
CA SER A 264 -18.74 14.48 8.04
C SER A 264 -18.16 15.77 7.47
N ASN A 265 -17.92 16.77 8.31
CA ASN A 265 -17.18 17.99 7.94
C ASN A 265 -15.72 17.63 7.62
N SER A 266 -15.46 17.14 6.41
CA SER A 266 -14.12 16.76 5.97
C SER A 266 -13.22 18.00 5.91
N LYS A 267 -12.06 17.92 6.57
CA LYS A 267 -11.02 18.94 6.50
C LYS A 267 -10.61 19.17 5.04
N LYS A 268 -10.56 20.44 4.63
CA LYS A 268 -10.04 20.87 3.32
C LYS A 268 -8.68 21.52 3.49
N MET A 269 -7.80 21.33 2.51
CA MET A 269 -6.53 22.05 2.40
C MET A 269 -6.63 23.09 1.28
N ILE A 270 -5.93 24.21 1.40
CA ILE A 270 -5.84 25.22 0.34
C ILE A 270 -4.48 25.12 -0.33
N MET A 271 -4.47 25.04 -1.66
CA MET A 271 -3.26 24.97 -2.47
C MET A 271 -3.31 26.01 -3.59
N LYS A 272 -2.24 26.79 -3.76
CA LYS A 272 -2.02 27.66 -4.91
C LYS A 272 -1.37 26.88 -6.03
N VAL A 273 -1.92 26.98 -7.24
CA VAL A 273 -1.40 26.26 -8.41
C VAL A 273 -1.13 27.22 -9.55
N MET A 274 -0.07 26.93 -10.31
CA MET A 274 0.27 27.61 -11.55
C MET A 274 0.04 26.65 -12.73
N ILE A 275 -0.78 27.07 -13.69
CA ILE A 275 -1.27 26.21 -14.77
C ILE A 275 -0.81 26.74 -16.13
N GLN A 276 -0.32 25.85 -16.99
CA GLN A 276 -0.07 26.15 -18.40
C GLN A 276 -1.39 26.08 -19.19
N LYS A 277 -2.00 27.24 -19.47
CA LYS A 277 -3.29 27.35 -20.17
C LYS A 277 -3.39 26.55 -21.48
N SER A 278 -2.33 26.53 -22.28
CA SER A 278 -2.31 25.81 -23.58
C SER A 278 -2.38 24.28 -23.47
N THR A 279 -2.11 23.70 -22.29
CA THR A 279 -2.08 22.25 -22.08
C THR A 279 -2.96 21.80 -20.90
N ASN A 280 -3.52 22.74 -20.15
CA ASN A 280 -4.13 22.55 -18.83
C ASN A 280 -3.26 21.72 -17.85
N LYS A 281 -1.93 21.79 -18.02
CA LYS A 281 -0.98 21.10 -17.15
C LYS A 281 -0.63 21.98 -15.95
N LEU A 282 -0.72 21.41 -14.75
CA LEU A 282 -0.22 22.03 -13.53
C LEU A 282 1.32 21.98 -13.54
N LEU A 283 1.95 23.16 -13.50
CA LEU A 283 3.40 23.32 -13.51
C LEU A 283 3.98 23.30 -12.09
N PHE A 284 3.38 24.11 -11.21
CA PHE A 284 3.81 24.26 -9.82
C PHE A 284 2.59 24.26 -8.90
N ALA A 285 2.81 23.77 -7.68
CA ALA A 285 1.89 23.79 -6.57
C ALA A 285 2.63 24.35 -5.34
N GLN A 286 2.02 25.30 -4.66
CA GLN A 286 2.46 25.87 -3.40
C GLN A 286 1.35 25.63 -2.36
N SER A 287 1.71 25.04 -1.23
CA SER A 287 0.79 24.70 -0.14
C SER A 287 1.45 24.96 1.20
N GLU A 288 0.66 24.94 2.26
CA GLU A 288 1.17 24.82 3.62
C GLU A 288 1.59 23.36 3.93
N ASP A 289 2.13 23.14 5.12
CA ASP A 289 2.64 21.84 5.59
C ASP A 289 1.56 20.74 5.64
N ASP A 290 0.28 21.12 5.73
CA ASP A 290 -0.83 20.19 5.87
C ASP A 290 -1.06 19.31 4.63
N PHE A 291 -0.94 19.89 3.44
CA PHE A 291 -0.98 19.19 2.17
C PHE A 291 0.31 18.39 1.89
N ILE A 292 1.45 18.87 2.37
CA ILE A 292 2.75 18.17 2.26
C ILE A 292 2.75 16.90 3.12
N ASP A 293 2.31 17.00 4.37
CA ASP A 293 2.02 15.88 5.27
C ASP A 293 1.07 14.86 4.62
N PHE A 294 -0.02 15.37 4.02
CA PHE A 294 -1.03 14.54 3.37
C PHE A 294 -0.46 13.76 2.17
N ILE A 295 0.27 14.41 1.27
CA ILE A 295 0.91 13.72 0.14
C ILE A 295 1.96 12.72 0.64
N PHE A 296 2.83 13.08 1.59
CA PHE A 296 3.81 12.14 2.13
C PHE A 296 3.15 10.95 2.84
N SER A 297 1.96 11.12 3.42
CA SER A 297 1.20 10.01 4.02
C SER A 297 0.89 8.90 3.01
N PHE A 298 0.81 9.17 1.70
CA PHE A 298 0.54 8.13 0.70
C PHE A 298 1.58 7.01 0.74
N LEU A 299 2.84 7.34 1.08
CA LEU A 299 3.92 6.37 1.20
C LEU A 299 3.68 5.37 2.35
N THR A 300 2.91 5.75 3.37
CA THR A 300 2.64 4.92 4.55
C THR A 300 1.38 4.05 4.43
N ILE A 301 0.50 4.33 3.47
CA ILE A 301 -0.75 3.59 3.25
C ILE A 301 -0.44 2.20 2.64
N PRO A 302 -0.88 1.09 3.26
CA PRO A 302 -0.81 -0.25 2.67
C PRO A 302 -1.60 -0.37 1.36
N LEU A 303 -1.09 -1.15 0.40
CA LEU A 303 -1.73 -1.31 -0.91
C LEU A 303 -3.20 -1.75 -0.82
N GLY A 304 -3.55 -2.67 0.08
CA GLY A 304 -4.93 -3.08 0.31
C GLY A 304 -5.83 -1.96 0.83
N ALA A 305 -5.30 -1.06 1.66
CA ALA A 305 -6.04 0.11 2.13
C ALA A 305 -6.25 1.14 1.01
N VAL A 306 -5.29 1.31 0.10
CA VAL A 306 -5.45 2.13 -1.12
C VAL A 306 -6.56 1.58 -2.02
N VAL A 307 -6.59 0.26 -2.22
CA VAL A 307 -7.62 -0.40 -3.05
C VAL A 307 -9.00 -0.31 -2.41
N HIS A 308 -9.08 -0.41 -1.08
CA HIS A 308 -10.30 -0.18 -0.32
C HIS A 308 -10.80 1.27 -0.42
N LEU A 309 -9.93 2.26 -0.24
CA LEU A 309 -10.26 3.69 -0.40
C LEU A 309 -10.77 4.03 -1.82
N LEU A 310 -10.43 3.21 -2.80
CA LEU A 310 -10.81 3.37 -4.21
C LEU A 310 -11.85 2.33 -4.68
N ASP A 311 -12.59 1.70 -3.76
CA ASP A 311 -13.69 0.74 -4.02
C ASP A 311 -13.33 -0.41 -4.99
N GLY A 312 -12.10 -0.92 -4.91
CA GLY A 312 -11.60 -1.95 -5.83
C GLY A 312 -11.46 -1.49 -7.29
N ASN A 313 -11.36 -0.18 -7.52
CA ASN A 313 -11.27 0.47 -8.83
C ASN A 313 -10.05 1.39 -8.88
N THR A 314 -8.86 0.82 -8.68
CA THR A 314 -7.59 1.55 -8.83
C THR A 314 -7.23 1.70 -10.32
N CYS A 315 -5.95 1.85 -10.64
CA CYS A 315 -5.42 1.68 -12.00
C CYS A 315 -4.67 0.34 -12.16
N LEU A 316 -4.58 -0.46 -11.09
CA LEU A 316 -3.76 -1.66 -10.95
C LEU A 316 -4.66 -2.91 -11.03
N LYS A 317 -5.14 -3.24 -12.24
CA LYS A 317 -6.23 -4.22 -12.44
C LYS A 317 -6.01 -5.59 -11.76
N ASN A 318 -4.78 -6.10 -11.73
CA ASN A 318 -4.50 -7.39 -11.09
C ASN A 318 -4.63 -7.31 -9.55
N ILE A 319 -4.24 -6.17 -8.97
CA ILE A 319 -4.42 -5.89 -7.54
C ILE A 319 -5.90 -5.73 -7.21
N ASP A 320 -6.67 -5.03 -8.06
CA ASP A 320 -8.14 -4.93 -7.92
C ASP A 320 -8.81 -6.31 -7.99
N ASN A 321 -8.32 -7.20 -8.87
CA ASN A 321 -8.78 -8.58 -8.98
C ASN A 321 -8.44 -9.42 -7.74
N LEU A 322 -7.22 -9.30 -7.22
CA LEU A 322 -6.81 -9.96 -5.97
C LEU A 322 -7.67 -9.47 -4.79
N TYR A 323 -7.91 -8.15 -4.68
CA TYR A 323 -8.81 -7.57 -3.69
C TYR A 323 -10.23 -8.13 -3.80
N ARG A 324 -10.84 -8.10 -5.00
CA ARG A 324 -12.16 -8.71 -5.26
C ARG A 324 -12.18 -10.20 -4.93
N SER A 325 -11.06 -10.90 -5.09
CA SER A 325 -10.94 -12.32 -4.71
C SER A 325 -11.04 -12.49 -3.20
N ILE A 326 -10.33 -11.67 -2.42
CA ILE A 326 -10.39 -11.66 -0.95
C ILE A 326 -11.80 -11.28 -0.46
N VAL A 327 -12.48 -10.30 -1.08
CA VAL A 327 -13.87 -9.93 -0.72
C VAL A 327 -14.80 -11.14 -0.84
N ASN A 328 -14.73 -11.86 -1.97
CA ASN A 328 -15.63 -12.96 -2.30
C ASN A 328 -15.26 -14.31 -1.64
N ILE A 329 -14.09 -14.42 -1.00
CA ILE A 329 -13.68 -15.68 -0.35
C ILE A 329 -14.40 -15.87 0.98
N ASN A 330 -14.74 -17.12 1.29
CA ASN A 330 -15.21 -17.49 2.62
C ASN A 330 -14.00 -17.51 3.58
N GLY A 331 -13.90 -16.52 4.46
CA GLY A 331 -12.74 -16.35 5.33
C GLY A 331 -12.61 -17.49 6.33
N ASP A 332 -13.69 -17.91 6.99
CA ASP A 332 -13.64 -19.00 7.98
C ASP A 332 -13.28 -20.38 7.39
N LYS A 333 -13.48 -20.59 6.09
CA LYS A 333 -13.14 -21.86 5.41
C LYS A 333 -11.74 -21.88 4.80
N TYR A 334 -11.26 -20.75 4.26
CA TYR A 334 -10.04 -20.71 3.44
C TYR A 334 -8.94 -19.78 3.98
N LEU A 335 -9.30 -18.83 4.83
CA LEU A 335 -8.37 -17.97 5.57
C LEU A 335 -8.35 -18.39 7.04
N LYS A 336 -7.40 -17.89 7.84
CA LYS A 336 -7.35 -18.21 9.27
C LYS A 336 -8.64 -17.83 9.99
N SER A 337 -9.14 -16.64 9.72
CA SER A 337 -10.35 -16.05 10.32
C SER A 337 -10.94 -14.96 9.42
N GLU A 338 -12.23 -14.65 9.60
CA GLU A 338 -12.83 -13.46 8.99
C GLU A 338 -12.14 -12.15 9.47
N ASP A 339 -11.56 -12.10 10.67
CA ASP A 339 -10.69 -10.99 11.10
C ASP A 339 -9.46 -10.84 10.18
N THR A 340 -8.79 -11.93 9.84
CA THR A 340 -7.63 -11.92 8.92
C THR A 340 -8.06 -11.37 7.54
N LYS A 341 -9.23 -11.78 7.06
CA LYS A 341 -9.83 -11.26 5.82
C LYS A 341 -10.10 -9.75 5.90
N ASN A 342 -10.76 -9.30 6.97
CA ASN A 342 -11.08 -7.90 7.19
C ASN A 342 -9.82 -7.03 7.29
N ARG A 343 -8.79 -7.49 8.00
CA ARG A 343 -7.48 -6.81 8.08
C ARG A 343 -6.77 -6.75 6.73
N LEU A 344 -6.87 -7.79 5.88
CA LEU A 344 -6.30 -7.76 4.51
C LEU A 344 -7.06 -6.81 3.58
N LEU A 345 -8.38 -6.70 3.74
CA LEU A 345 -9.24 -5.78 2.97
C LEU A 345 -9.15 -4.34 3.44
N LYS A 346 -8.93 -4.10 4.74
CA LYS A 346 -8.73 -2.78 5.31
C LYS A 346 -7.55 -2.79 6.31
N PRO A 347 -6.30 -2.83 5.81
CA PRO A 347 -5.12 -2.69 6.64
C PRO A 347 -5.13 -1.38 7.43
N GLU A 348 -4.98 -1.47 8.75
CA GLU A 348 -4.78 -0.30 9.60
C GLU A 348 -3.33 0.21 9.47
N LEU A 349 -3.11 1.50 9.70
CA LEU A 349 -1.76 2.07 9.78
C LEU A 349 -1.08 1.62 11.09
N PRO A 350 0.26 1.46 11.11
CA PRO A 350 0.96 1.28 12.38
C PRO A 350 0.75 2.51 13.31
N PRO A 351 0.91 2.37 14.63
CA PRO A 351 0.70 3.48 15.56
C PRO A 351 1.61 4.69 15.26
N LYS A 352 1.07 5.90 15.33
CA LYS A 352 1.74 7.18 15.02
C LYS A 352 2.10 7.41 13.54
N PHE A 353 1.43 6.74 12.59
CA PHE A 353 1.54 6.99 11.15
C PHE A 353 0.35 7.76 10.55
N LEU A 354 -0.73 7.97 11.30
CA LEU A 354 -1.88 8.77 10.90
C LEU A 354 -1.62 10.26 11.16
N SER A 355 -1.49 11.05 10.09
CA SER A 355 -1.36 12.51 10.22
C SER A 355 -2.66 13.15 10.72
N LYS A 356 -2.53 14.22 11.53
CA LYS A 356 -3.64 15.13 11.90
C LYS A 356 -4.25 15.86 10.68
N ASN A 357 -3.56 15.81 9.55
CA ASN A 357 -3.96 16.39 8.29
C ASN A 357 -4.58 15.34 7.35
N GLN A 358 -4.74 14.08 7.78
CA GLN A 358 -5.33 13.04 6.96
C GLN A 358 -6.82 13.29 6.68
N ILE A 359 -7.21 13.22 5.40
CA ILE A 359 -8.60 13.34 4.93
C ILE A 359 -9.23 11.98 4.59
N PHE A 360 -8.42 10.93 4.42
CA PHE A 360 -8.90 9.56 4.26
C PHE A 360 -9.39 8.94 5.57
N SER A 361 -10.42 8.08 5.49
CA SER A 361 -10.98 7.33 6.62
C SER A 361 -10.13 6.12 7.02
N LEU A 362 -8.87 6.39 7.38
CA LEU A 362 -7.87 5.41 7.85
C LEU A 362 -7.88 5.31 9.38
N THR A 363 -7.56 4.13 9.90
CA THR A 363 -7.41 3.86 11.34
C THR A 363 -5.99 3.43 11.66
N GLU A 364 -5.58 3.58 12.93
CA GLU A 364 -4.30 3.04 13.44
C GLU A 364 -4.54 1.79 14.29
N THR A 365 -3.64 0.81 14.16
CA THR A 365 -3.61 -0.38 15.01
C THR A 365 -3.45 0.01 16.48
N LYS A 366 -4.37 -0.43 17.35
CA LYS A 366 -4.26 -0.22 18.80
C LYS A 366 -3.32 -1.25 19.43
N LEU A 367 -2.17 -0.80 19.95
CA LEU A 367 -1.31 -1.63 20.80
C LEU A 367 -1.93 -1.80 22.19
N TYR A 368 -2.07 -3.03 22.68
CA TYR A 368 -2.60 -3.35 24.02
C TYR A 368 -1.46 -3.65 25.02
N TYR A 369 -1.28 -2.80 26.03
CA TYR A 369 -0.27 -2.92 27.09
C TYR A 369 -0.94 -2.99 28.47
N TYR A 370 -0.90 -4.16 29.13
CA TYR A 370 -1.60 -4.40 30.39
C TYR A 370 -0.76 -3.95 31.61
N LYS A 371 -1.30 -3.03 32.43
CA LYS A 371 -0.75 -2.61 33.73
C LYS A 371 -1.90 -2.20 34.67
N TYR A 372 -1.82 -2.57 35.95
CA TYR A 372 -2.87 -2.29 36.95
C TYR A 372 -2.78 -0.86 37.54
N ASN A 373 -3.91 -0.32 38.00
CA ASN A 373 -4.19 1.12 38.22
C ASN A 373 -3.84 1.63 39.65
N TYR A 374 -3.84 2.93 40.01
CA TYR A 374 -4.82 4.05 39.88
C TYR A 374 -4.09 5.43 39.80
N GLN A 375 -4.63 6.66 39.81
CA GLN A 375 -5.99 7.27 39.66
C GLN A 375 -5.85 8.72 39.07
N GLY A 376 -6.89 9.57 39.14
CA GLY A 376 -6.81 11.06 39.08
C GLY A 376 -6.82 11.73 37.69
N MET A 377 -7.49 12.88 37.54
CA MET A 377 -7.60 13.66 36.28
C MET A 377 -7.31 15.16 36.47
N GLU A 378 -6.84 15.86 35.42
CA GLU A 378 -7.48 17.06 34.80
C GLU A 378 -6.67 17.56 33.56
N TYR A 379 -7.10 18.64 32.90
CA TYR A 379 -6.98 18.89 31.44
C TYR A 379 -5.87 19.88 30.98
N ILE A 380 -5.51 19.85 29.67
CA ILE A 380 -4.70 20.88 28.98
C ILE A 380 -5.21 21.11 27.54
N SER A 381 -5.28 22.37 27.10
CA SER A 381 -5.52 22.79 25.70
C SER A 381 -4.22 22.86 24.89
N LEU A 382 -4.25 22.47 23.62
CA LEU A 382 -3.12 22.57 22.69
C LEU A 382 -3.33 23.72 21.71
N ASP A 383 -2.42 24.70 21.72
CA ASP A 383 -2.19 25.59 20.59
C ASP A 383 -0.67 25.65 20.31
N ALA A 384 -0.31 25.62 19.02
CA ALA A 384 1.06 25.65 18.53
C ALA A 384 1.11 25.83 17.00
N THR A 385 0.68 26.98 16.48
CA THR A 385 1.06 27.38 15.12
C THR A 385 2.40 28.12 15.12
N ARG A 386 3.39 27.62 14.38
CA ARG A 386 4.48 28.46 13.86
C ARG A 386 4.33 28.53 12.35
N ARG A 387 4.00 29.72 11.84
CA ARG A 387 4.05 30.02 10.40
C ARG A 387 5.49 30.32 10.01
N TYR A 388 5.88 29.87 8.83
CA TYR A 388 7.01 30.43 8.09
C TYR A 388 6.45 31.34 6.99
N ASP A 389 7.03 32.52 6.82
CA ASP A 389 6.56 33.46 5.79
C ASP A 389 6.90 32.93 4.39
N LEU A 390 5.84 32.71 3.59
CA LEU A 390 5.97 32.36 2.19
C LEU A 390 6.27 33.61 1.37
N VAL A 391 7.38 33.60 0.63
CA VAL A 391 7.68 34.60 -0.39
C VAL A 391 6.56 34.56 -1.44
N GLN A 392 5.80 35.64 -1.54
CA GLN A 392 4.83 35.80 -2.63
C GLN A 392 5.58 36.05 -3.94
N PHE A 393 5.39 35.14 -4.89
CA PHE A 393 5.47 35.50 -6.29
C PHE A 393 4.09 36.05 -6.70
N GLN A 394 4.06 37.04 -7.57
CA GLN A 394 2.83 37.47 -8.24
C GLN A 394 2.98 37.18 -9.73
N HIS A 395 2.37 36.08 -10.20
CA HIS A 395 2.24 35.81 -11.63
C HIS A 395 0.76 35.68 -12.03
N PRO A 396 0.35 36.18 -13.22
CA PRO A 396 -1.06 36.34 -13.61
C PRO A 396 -1.81 35.03 -13.97
N ASN A 397 -1.31 33.86 -13.53
CA ASN A 397 -1.92 32.54 -13.77
C ASN A 397 -1.95 31.67 -12.50
N GLU A 398 -1.93 32.28 -11.31
CA GLU A 398 -2.11 31.59 -10.04
C GLU A 398 -3.60 31.38 -9.71
N MET A 399 -3.95 30.19 -9.25
CA MET A 399 -5.31 29.82 -8.83
C MET A 399 -5.27 29.14 -7.47
N GLU A 400 -6.18 29.50 -6.57
CA GLU A 400 -6.41 28.77 -5.31
C GLU A 400 -7.37 27.61 -5.57
N LEU A 401 -7.00 26.42 -5.10
CA LEU A 401 -7.80 25.20 -5.14
C LEU A 401 -8.01 24.68 -3.71
N GLU A 402 -9.25 24.28 -3.41
CA GLU A 402 -9.55 23.47 -2.24
C GLU A 402 -9.34 21.99 -2.57
N ILE A 403 -8.68 21.27 -1.65
CA ILE A 403 -8.48 19.82 -1.73
C ILE A 403 -9.29 19.17 -0.61
N GLY A 404 -10.36 18.47 -0.98
CA GLY A 404 -11.14 17.62 -0.09
C GLY A 404 -10.90 16.12 -0.37
N LEU A 405 -11.78 15.27 0.17
CA LEU A 405 -11.69 13.81 0.04
C LEU A 405 -11.68 13.35 -1.43
N GLU A 406 -12.53 13.92 -2.29
CA GLU A 406 -12.61 13.57 -3.72
C GLU A 406 -11.31 13.91 -4.46
N GLU A 407 -10.81 15.13 -4.31
CA GLU A 407 -9.52 15.54 -4.87
C GLU A 407 -8.38 14.64 -4.34
N GLY A 408 -8.38 14.35 -3.04
CA GLY A 408 -7.41 13.47 -2.40
C GLY A 408 -7.40 12.06 -2.97
N LEU A 409 -8.56 11.41 -3.11
CA LEU A 409 -8.71 10.08 -3.70
C LEU A 409 -8.29 10.08 -5.18
N SER A 410 -8.64 11.13 -5.92
CA SER A 410 -8.26 11.28 -7.32
C SER A 410 -6.75 11.49 -7.50
N ILE A 411 -6.09 12.29 -6.65
CA ILE A 411 -4.63 12.44 -6.64
C ILE A 411 -3.96 11.12 -6.23
N LEU A 412 -4.45 10.42 -5.20
CA LEU A 412 -3.94 9.10 -4.79
C LEU A 412 -4.02 8.10 -5.94
N ARG A 413 -5.19 7.97 -6.60
CA ARG A 413 -5.38 7.11 -7.78
C ARG A 413 -4.42 7.47 -8.92
N ALA A 414 -4.27 8.76 -9.21
CA ALA A 414 -3.33 9.22 -10.24
C ALA A 414 -1.86 8.96 -9.86
N SER A 415 -1.52 8.98 -8.58
CA SER A 415 -0.14 8.77 -8.09
C SER A 415 0.41 7.37 -8.38
N LEU A 416 -0.47 6.35 -8.47
CA LEU A 416 -0.10 4.95 -8.70
C LEU A 416 0.47 4.68 -10.10
N THR A 417 0.08 5.48 -11.11
CA THR A 417 0.43 5.23 -12.52
C THR A 417 0.86 6.46 -13.31
N SER A 418 0.68 7.68 -12.78
CA SER A 418 1.04 8.91 -13.49
C SER A 418 2.17 9.68 -12.83
N THR A 419 3.16 10.08 -13.62
CA THR A 419 4.20 11.04 -13.24
C THR A 419 3.68 12.49 -13.11
N SER A 420 2.44 12.77 -13.54
CA SER A 420 1.78 14.08 -13.46
C SER A 420 0.51 14.01 -12.60
N ALA A 421 0.61 13.38 -11.43
CA ALA A 421 -0.54 13.02 -10.60
C ALA A 421 -1.42 14.21 -10.17
N LEU A 422 -0.86 15.39 -9.87
CA LEU A 422 -1.67 16.58 -9.55
C LEU A 422 -2.50 17.05 -10.77
N THR A 423 -1.92 17.06 -11.97
CA THR A 423 -2.66 17.42 -13.20
C THR A 423 -3.78 16.42 -13.47
N ASN A 424 -3.51 15.12 -13.37
CA ASN A 424 -4.49 14.09 -13.69
C ASN A 424 -5.55 13.89 -12.59
N GLY A 425 -5.17 14.01 -11.32
CA GLY A 425 -6.08 13.91 -10.18
C GLY A 425 -7.05 15.10 -10.11
N LEU A 426 -6.58 16.31 -10.43
CA LEU A 426 -7.40 17.53 -10.35
C LEU A 426 -8.11 17.89 -11.66
N LYS A 427 -7.93 17.13 -12.74
CA LYS A 427 -8.48 17.42 -14.07
C LYS A 427 -10.00 17.70 -14.10
N ASN A 428 -10.75 17.10 -13.18
CA ASN A 428 -12.21 17.26 -13.07
C ASN A 428 -12.65 18.32 -12.03
N ASN A 429 -11.72 19.06 -11.42
CA ASN A 429 -12.06 20.09 -10.45
C ASN A 429 -12.84 21.23 -11.15
N PRO A 430 -14.02 21.64 -10.64
CA PRO A 430 -14.87 22.62 -11.31
C PRO A 430 -14.23 23.99 -11.55
N ILE A 431 -13.23 24.37 -10.75
CA ILE A 431 -12.52 25.65 -10.91
C ILE A 431 -11.56 25.58 -12.10
N LEU A 432 -10.88 24.44 -12.28
CA LEU A 432 -10.01 24.17 -13.44
C LEU A 432 -10.79 24.01 -14.76
N MET A 433 -12.05 23.56 -14.70
CA MET A 433 -12.94 23.48 -15.87
C MET A 433 -13.55 24.83 -16.27
N LYS A 434 -13.53 25.83 -15.39
CA LYS A 434 -14.09 27.18 -15.62
C LYS A 434 -12.98 28.19 -15.96
N GLN A 435 -12.44 28.11 -17.17
CA GLN A 435 -11.84 29.30 -17.81
C GLN A 435 -12.64 29.68 -19.07
N PRO A 436 -12.72 30.97 -19.42
CA PRO A 436 -13.61 31.42 -20.49
C PRO A 436 -13.19 30.85 -21.84
N LYS A 437 -14.15 30.66 -22.74
CA LYS A 437 -13.84 30.64 -24.17
C LYS A 437 -13.21 31.98 -24.52
N GLU A 438 -12.14 31.96 -25.30
CA GLU A 438 -11.55 33.18 -25.85
C GLU A 438 -12.63 33.91 -26.66
N GLU A 439 -12.91 35.17 -26.31
CA GLU A 439 -13.64 36.08 -27.20
C GLU A 439 -12.68 36.46 -28.34
N HIS A 440 -13.12 36.22 -29.58
CA HIS A 440 -12.35 36.45 -30.81
C HIS A 440 -12.37 37.91 -31.26
#